data_AF-A0A1Y4CAV1-F1
#
_entry.id   AF-A0A1Y4CAV1-F1
#
_cell.length_a   1.000
_cell.length_b   1.000
_cell.length_c   1.000
_cell.angle_alpha   90.00
_cell.angle_beta   90.00
_cell.angle_gamma   90.00
#
_symmetry.space_group_name_H-M   'P 1'
#
loop_
_entity.id
_entity.type
_entity.pdbx_description
1 polymer ?
#
loop_
_entity_poly.entity_id
_entity_poly.type
_entity_poly.pdbx_seq_one_letter_code
_entity_poly.pdbx_strand_id
1 'polypeptide(L)'
;MILAVDVGNSNTTVGLFDQGGKLIFRSTLETYRNKTRDQCAIDLLGVFQLYGGKMAQVSGGILSCVVPPLTAVFADAVNRLTGKAPLVVGPGIKTGLNIKAEIHDQLGSDIVASSVAAIAGYQSPIVMIDMGTATSLSLIQGSVYEGCMIMPGLTLALEAMSERAAALPPISIESPTQLGLLGHTTEEAMRSGVLYGHASMVDGMVERIEESIGQSVTVVATGGNAPRILRYCKRTIQYDADLVMKGLYLLYQKNTRKPRKM
;
A
#
# COMPACT_ATOMS: atom_id res chain seq x y z
N MET A 1 -22.42 -4.14 0.23
CA MET A 1 -20.98 -4.27 -0.11
C MET A 1 -20.26 -2.99 0.30
N ILE A 2 -18.98 -3.04 0.63
CA ILE A 2 -18.20 -1.88 1.07
C ILE A 2 -17.15 -1.55 0.00
N LEU A 3 -17.18 -0.33 -0.53
CA LEU A 3 -16.19 0.17 -1.48
C LEU A 3 -14.99 0.74 -0.73
N ALA A 4 -13.80 0.20 -0.96
CA ALA A 4 -12.55 0.74 -0.47
C ALA A 4 -11.79 1.38 -1.63
N VAL A 5 -11.32 2.60 -1.44
CA VAL A 5 -10.49 3.32 -2.42
C VAL A 5 -9.24 3.79 -1.70
N ASP A 6 -8.08 3.48 -2.26
CA ASP A 6 -6.78 3.96 -1.82
C ASP A 6 -6.12 4.75 -2.94
N VAL A 7 -5.86 6.03 -2.71
CA VAL A 7 -5.30 6.95 -3.70
C VAL A 7 -3.87 7.28 -3.30
N GLY A 8 -2.94 6.51 -3.86
CA GLY A 8 -1.49 6.73 -3.77
C GLY A 8 -0.98 7.71 -4.81
N ASN A 9 0.31 8.07 -4.71
CA ASN A 9 0.95 9.01 -5.63
C ASN A 9 0.99 8.53 -7.09
N SER A 10 1.32 7.24 -7.30
CA SER A 10 1.40 6.65 -8.64
C SER A 10 0.14 5.88 -9.02
N ASN A 11 -0.52 5.25 -8.05
CA ASN A 11 -1.61 4.32 -8.30
C ASN A 11 -2.80 4.59 -7.39
N THR A 12 -4.01 4.43 -7.94
CA THR A 12 -5.27 4.34 -7.20
C THR A 12 -5.74 2.90 -7.20
N THR A 13 -5.88 2.30 -6.03
CA THR A 13 -6.40 0.94 -5.86
C THR A 13 -7.85 1.00 -5.42
N VAL A 14 -8.71 0.23 -6.10
CA VAL A 14 -10.14 0.14 -5.84
C VAL A 14 -10.47 -1.30 -5.47
N GLY A 15 -11.09 -1.49 -4.30
CA GLY A 15 -11.53 -2.79 -3.81
C GLY A 15 -13.01 -2.78 -3.44
N LEU A 16 -13.72 -3.88 -3.71
CA LEU A 16 -15.09 -4.07 -3.27
C LEU A 16 -15.18 -5.26 -2.34
N PHE A 17 -15.68 -5.06 -1.13
CA PHE A 17 -15.87 -6.10 -0.14
C PHE A 17 -17.34 -6.49 0.01
N ASP A 18 -17.59 -7.78 0.27
CA ASP A 18 -18.89 -8.23 0.73
C ASP A 18 -19.12 -7.92 2.23
N GLN A 19 -20.27 -8.35 2.77
CA GLN A 19 -20.57 -8.14 4.19
C GLN A 19 -19.72 -9.03 5.13
N GLY A 20 -19.21 -10.16 4.63
CA GLY A 20 -18.34 -11.08 5.38
C GLY A 20 -16.88 -10.65 5.40
N GLY A 21 -16.51 -9.62 4.63
CA GLY A 21 -15.13 -9.13 4.52
C GLY A 21 -14.31 -9.83 3.45
N LYS A 22 -14.94 -10.58 2.55
CA LYS A 22 -14.28 -11.12 1.36
C LYS A 22 -14.14 -10.02 0.31
N LEU A 23 -12.92 -9.86 -0.22
CA LEU A 23 -12.64 -9.00 -1.35
C LEU A 23 -13.22 -9.63 -2.63
N ILE A 24 -14.24 -8.99 -3.20
CA ILE A 24 -14.95 -9.43 -4.41
C ILE A 24 -14.10 -9.16 -5.64
N PHE A 25 -13.55 -7.95 -5.73
CA PHE A 25 -12.58 -7.58 -6.75
C PHE A 25 -11.61 -6.54 -6.23
N ARG A 26 -10.47 -6.44 -6.91
CA ARG A 26 -9.48 -5.39 -6.77
C ARG A 26 -9.05 -4.92 -8.16
N SER A 27 -8.94 -3.62 -8.34
CA SER A 27 -8.40 -3.00 -9.53
C SER A 27 -7.38 -1.94 -9.16
N THR A 28 -6.42 -1.70 -10.04
CA THR A 28 -5.41 -0.65 -9.89
C THR A 28 -5.45 0.21 -11.14
N LEU A 29 -5.52 1.52 -10.94
CA LEU A 29 -5.49 2.54 -11.98
C LEU A 29 -4.32 3.48 -11.70
N GLU A 30 -3.84 4.18 -12.71
CA GLU A 30 -2.85 5.23 -12.51
C GLU A 30 -3.49 6.47 -11.87
N THR A 31 -2.78 7.08 -10.92
CA THR A 31 -3.19 8.32 -10.28
C THR A 31 -2.71 9.51 -11.10
N TYR A 32 -3.65 10.31 -11.60
CA TYR A 32 -3.36 11.60 -12.20
C TYR A 32 -3.85 12.72 -11.27
N ARG A 33 -2.92 13.60 -10.85
CA ARG A 33 -3.18 14.67 -9.86
C ARG A 33 -4.23 15.69 -10.30
N ASN A 34 -4.41 15.85 -11.61
CA ASN A 34 -5.30 16.85 -12.19
C ASN A 34 -6.63 16.24 -12.66
N LYS A 35 -7.02 15.05 -12.14
CA LYS A 35 -8.33 14.46 -12.46
C LYS A 35 -9.46 15.34 -11.95
N THR A 36 -10.46 15.52 -12.80
CA THR A 36 -11.73 16.11 -12.40
C THR A 36 -12.58 15.07 -11.67
N ARG A 37 -13.59 15.53 -10.92
CA ARG A 37 -14.56 14.67 -10.24
C ARG A 37 -15.22 13.68 -11.21
N ASP A 38 -15.52 14.13 -12.41
CA ASP A 38 -16.25 13.34 -13.40
C ASP A 38 -15.34 12.28 -14.02
N GLN A 39 -14.04 12.58 -14.22
CA GLN A 39 -13.05 11.57 -14.61
C GLN A 39 -12.89 10.49 -13.54
N CYS A 40 -12.76 10.87 -12.26
CA CYS A 40 -12.72 9.91 -11.15
C CYS A 40 -14.00 9.04 -11.09
N ALA A 41 -15.17 9.63 -11.36
CA ALA A 41 -16.42 8.88 -11.38
C ALA A 41 -16.49 7.88 -12.55
N ILE A 42 -16.04 8.29 -13.74
CA ILE A 42 -15.96 7.43 -14.93
C ILE A 42 -14.99 6.27 -14.68
N ASP A 43 -13.83 6.53 -14.08
CA ASP A 43 -12.84 5.50 -13.73
C ASP A 43 -13.44 4.46 -12.77
N LEU A 44 -14.09 4.90 -11.69
CA LEU A 44 -14.75 4.01 -10.73
C LEU A 44 -15.89 3.21 -11.39
N LEU A 45 -16.68 3.83 -12.25
CA LEU A 45 -17.74 3.14 -12.99
C LEU A 45 -17.15 2.09 -13.95
N GLY A 46 -16.08 2.42 -14.66
CA GLY A 46 -15.36 1.52 -15.56
C GLY A 46 -14.80 0.31 -14.83
N VAL A 47 -14.24 0.50 -13.62
CA VAL A 47 -13.81 -0.62 -12.76
C VAL A 47 -14.98 -1.52 -12.40
N PHE A 48 -16.10 -0.96 -11.95
CA PHE A 48 -17.27 -1.79 -11.63
C PHE A 48 -17.80 -2.54 -12.84
N GLN A 49 -17.84 -1.91 -14.01
CA GLN A 49 -18.25 -2.56 -15.25
C GLN A 49 -17.30 -3.70 -15.64
N LEU A 50 -15.99 -3.48 -15.56
CA LEU A 50 -14.96 -4.48 -15.89
C LEU A 50 -15.08 -5.74 -15.03
N TYR A 51 -15.38 -5.58 -13.74
CA TYR A 51 -15.48 -6.70 -12.79
C TYR A 51 -16.92 -7.16 -12.53
N GLY A 52 -17.92 -6.66 -13.28
CA GLY A 52 -19.33 -7.03 -13.12
C GLY A 52 -19.96 -6.59 -11.79
N GLY A 53 -19.37 -5.61 -11.11
CA GLY A 53 -19.89 -5.02 -9.88
C GLY A 53 -21.09 -4.11 -10.12
N LYS A 54 -22.00 -4.02 -9.15
CA LYS A 54 -23.16 -3.13 -9.20
C LYS A 54 -23.07 -2.03 -8.15
N MET A 55 -22.94 -0.77 -8.57
CA MET A 55 -22.88 0.39 -7.67
C MET A 55 -24.07 0.45 -6.70
N ALA A 56 -25.27 0.06 -7.16
CA ALA A 56 -26.47 0.01 -6.32
C ALA A 56 -26.37 -0.95 -5.12
N GLN A 57 -25.43 -1.90 -5.13
CA GLN A 57 -25.19 -2.83 -4.02
C GLN A 57 -24.15 -2.30 -3.01
N VAL A 58 -23.53 -1.15 -3.30
CA VAL A 58 -22.58 -0.49 -2.39
C VAL A 58 -23.36 0.17 -1.25
N SER A 59 -23.16 -0.35 -0.05
CA SER A 59 -23.85 0.08 1.16
C SER A 59 -23.08 1.12 1.96
N GLY A 60 -21.80 1.33 1.64
CA GLY A 60 -20.93 2.36 2.20
C GLY A 60 -19.55 2.31 1.55
N GLY A 61 -18.73 3.33 1.83
CA GLY A 61 -17.38 3.42 1.28
C GLY A 61 -16.37 3.93 2.29
N ILE A 62 -15.09 3.68 2.01
CA ILE A 62 -13.95 4.23 2.73
C ILE A 62 -12.88 4.69 1.74
N LEU A 63 -12.24 5.81 2.03
CA LEU A 63 -11.24 6.45 1.20
C LEU A 63 -9.95 6.70 2.01
N SER A 64 -8.84 6.13 1.55
CA SER A 64 -7.48 6.55 1.89
C SER A 64 -6.93 7.38 0.75
N CYS A 65 -6.24 8.47 1.06
CA CYS A 65 -5.65 9.36 0.07
C CYS A 65 -4.42 10.05 0.64
N VAL A 66 -3.28 9.85 -0.02
CA VAL A 66 -2.01 10.56 0.29
C VAL A 66 -1.69 11.64 -0.75
N VAL A 67 -2.68 11.98 -1.59
CA VAL A 67 -2.60 13.02 -2.63
C VAL A 67 -3.66 14.09 -2.32
N PRO A 68 -3.35 15.12 -1.50
CA PRO A 68 -4.36 16.02 -0.93
C PRO A 68 -5.35 16.63 -1.94
N PRO A 69 -4.93 17.10 -3.13
CA PRO A 69 -5.85 17.65 -4.14
C PRO A 69 -6.94 16.68 -4.59
N LEU A 70 -6.71 15.37 -4.51
CA LEU A 70 -7.63 14.34 -4.98
C LEU A 70 -8.62 13.86 -3.91
N THR A 71 -8.43 14.23 -2.64
CA THR A 71 -9.28 13.73 -1.53
C THR A 71 -10.75 14.10 -1.74
N ALA A 72 -11.05 15.38 -1.96
CA ALA A 72 -12.41 15.86 -2.20
C ALA A 72 -12.96 15.32 -3.53
N VAL A 73 -12.10 15.22 -4.56
CA VAL A 73 -12.47 14.75 -5.89
C VAL A 73 -12.97 13.31 -5.85
N PHE A 74 -12.25 12.41 -5.17
CA PHE A 74 -12.66 11.01 -5.02
C PHE A 74 -13.83 10.85 -4.05
N ALA A 75 -13.87 11.62 -2.96
CA ALA A 75 -14.99 11.56 -2.02
C ALA A 75 -16.32 11.93 -2.72
N ASP A 76 -16.31 12.98 -3.53
CA ASP A 76 -17.45 13.39 -4.34
C ASP A 76 -17.82 12.36 -5.41
N ALA A 77 -16.83 11.76 -6.09
CA ALA A 77 -17.07 10.73 -7.09
C ALA A 77 -17.75 9.49 -6.46
N VAL A 78 -17.27 9.02 -5.31
CA VAL A 78 -17.88 7.92 -4.57
C VAL A 78 -19.30 8.28 -4.13
N ASN A 79 -19.51 9.49 -3.59
CA ASN A 79 -20.84 9.96 -3.19
C ASN A 79 -21.81 10.03 -4.37
N ARG A 80 -21.37 10.54 -5.52
CA ARG A 80 -22.19 10.63 -6.74
C ARG A 80 -22.61 9.25 -7.26
N LEU A 81 -21.73 8.27 -7.21
CA LEU A 81 -21.99 6.93 -7.75
C LEU A 81 -22.81 6.04 -6.82
N THR A 82 -22.66 6.23 -5.51
CA THR A 82 -23.25 5.35 -4.49
C THR A 82 -24.38 6.00 -3.70
N GLY A 83 -24.56 7.32 -3.81
CA GLY A 83 -25.45 8.13 -2.98
C GLY A 83 -24.97 8.27 -1.53
N LYS A 84 -23.72 7.89 -1.22
CA LYS A 84 -23.18 7.85 0.15
C LYS A 84 -21.77 8.41 0.18
N ALA A 85 -21.54 9.38 1.07
CA ALA A 85 -20.21 9.87 1.34
C ALA A 85 -19.33 8.74 1.92
N PRO A 86 -18.10 8.54 1.42
CA PRO A 86 -17.19 7.58 2.02
C PRO A 86 -16.68 8.11 3.36
N LEU A 87 -16.33 7.19 4.26
CA LEU A 87 -15.49 7.51 5.41
C LEU A 87 -14.09 7.86 4.90
N VAL A 88 -13.58 9.04 5.20
CA VAL A 88 -12.21 9.42 4.83
C VAL A 88 -11.27 9.05 5.98
N VAL A 89 -10.19 8.33 5.68
CA VAL A 89 -9.15 8.01 6.66
C VAL A 89 -8.33 9.26 6.94
N GLY A 90 -8.37 9.73 8.18
CA GLY A 90 -7.68 10.93 8.62
C GLY A 90 -7.85 11.15 10.13
N PRO A 91 -7.45 12.33 10.64
CA PRO A 91 -7.52 12.64 12.07
C PRO A 91 -8.91 12.38 12.67
N GLY A 92 -8.94 11.72 13.83
CA GLY A 92 -10.18 11.40 14.56
C GLY A 92 -10.83 10.06 14.18
N ILE A 93 -10.34 9.35 13.15
CA ILE A 93 -10.82 8.00 12.85
C ILE A 93 -10.36 7.00 13.92
N LYS A 94 -11.24 6.08 14.33
CA LYS A 94 -10.86 5.01 15.26
C LYS A 94 -10.01 3.97 14.52
N THR A 95 -8.71 3.95 14.82
CA THR A 95 -7.76 2.97 14.27
C THR A 95 -7.54 1.81 15.23
N GLY A 96 -7.49 2.09 16.54
CA GLY A 96 -6.98 1.15 17.56
C GLY A 96 -5.48 0.92 17.47
N LEU A 97 -4.79 1.74 16.67
CA LEU A 97 -3.33 1.81 16.59
C LEU A 97 -2.87 2.90 17.57
N ASN A 98 -1.93 2.56 18.44
CA ASN A 98 -1.26 3.52 19.30
C ASN A 98 -0.08 4.11 18.53
N ILE A 99 -0.33 5.25 17.89
CA ILE A 99 0.70 5.99 17.15
C ILE A 99 1.31 7.01 18.10
N LYS A 100 2.65 7.01 18.22
CA LYS A 100 3.37 8.00 19.03
C LYS A 100 3.01 9.42 18.56
N ALA A 101 2.80 10.33 19.51
CA ALA A 101 2.27 11.68 19.23
C ALA A 101 3.10 12.47 18.20
N GLU A 102 4.43 12.26 18.20
CA GLU A 102 5.39 12.94 17.31
C GLU A 102 5.14 12.66 15.81
N ILE A 103 4.53 11.52 15.47
CA ILE A 103 4.32 11.06 14.10
C ILE A 103 2.84 10.93 13.71
N HIS A 104 1.93 11.21 14.65
CA HIS A 104 0.49 10.95 14.51
C HIS A 104 -0.13 11.63 13.28
N ASP A 105 0.20 12.90 13.04
CA ASP A 105 -0.39 13.69 11.94
C ASP A 105 0.41 13.62 10.63
N GLN A 106 1.55 12.92 10.64
CA GLN A 106 2.45 12.79 9.48
C GLN A 106 2.35 11.41 8.81
N LEU A 107 1.61 10.48 9.43
CA LEU A 107 1.50 9.12 8.93
C LEU A 107 0.51 9.03 7.76
N GLY A 108 0.94 8.42 6.66
CA GLY A 108 0.08 8.17 5.51
C GLY A 108 -1.15 7.33 5.87
N SER A 109 -2.30 7.65 5.27
CA SER A 109 -3.56 6.92 5.52
C SER A 109 -3.50 5.46 5.07
N ASP A 110 -2.70 5.19 4.04
CA ASP A 110 -2.32 3.86 3.54
C ASP A 110 -1.49 3.07 4.56
N ILE A 111 -0.51 3.70 5.20
CA ILE A 111 0.31 3.08 6.25
C ILE A 111 -0.53 2.77 7.49
N VAL A 112 -1.45 3.67 7.87
CA VAL A 112 -2.41 3.43 8.97
C VAL A 112 -3.28 2.22 8.65
N ALA A 113 -3.88 2.16 7.46
CA ALA A 113 -4.71 1.05 7.04
C ALA A 113 -3.92 -0.27 7.05
N SER A 114 -2.75 -0.28 6.43
CA SER A 114 -1.88 -1.46 6.36
C SER A 114 -1.44 -1.94 7.74
N SER A 115 -1.12 -1.02 8.65
CA SER A 115 -0.76 -1.35 10.04
C SER A 115 -1.92 -2.01 10.79
N VAL A 116 -3.15 -1.51 10.60
CA VAL A 116 -4.35 -2.11 11.20
C VAL A 116 -4.58 -3.53 10.66
N ALA A 117 -4.38 -3.76 9.37
CA ALA A 117 -4.46 -5.10 8.79
C ALA A 117 -3.35 -6.02 9.29
N ALA A 118 -2.12 -5.50 9.40
CA ALA A 118 -0.96 -6.24 9.86
C ALA A 118 -1.16 -6.75 11.29
N ILE A 119 -1.61 -5.88 12.20
CA ILE A 119 -1.92 -6.26 13.59
C ILE A 119 -3.03 -7.31 13.66
N ALA A 120 -4.03 -7.22 12.79
CA ALA A 120 -5.15 -8.17 12.79
C ALA A 120 -4.79 -9.54 12.22
N GLY A 121 -3.82 -9.60 11.30
CA GLY A 121 -3.49 -10.81 10.53
C GLY A 121 -2.22 -11.55 10.95
N TYR A 122 -1.31 -10.88 11.68
CA TYR A 122 0.04 -11.38 11.90
C TYR A 122 0.49 -11.24 13.36
N GLN A 123 1.43 -12.09 13.77
CA GLN A 123 1.96 -12.10 15.12
C GLN A 123 2.96 -10.97 15.34
N SER A 124 2.80 -10.23 16.43
CA SER A 124 3.72 -9.16 16.85
C SER A 124 4.98 -9.70 17.56
N PRO A 125 6.15 -9.03 17.47
CA PRO A 125 6.48 -7.82 16.70
C PRO A 125 6.39 -7.99 15.18
N ILE A 126 5.93 -6.97 14.47
CA ILE A 126 5.79 -6.98 13.00
C ILE A 126 6.72 -5.93 12.39
N VAL A 127 7.44 -6.31 11.34
CA VAL A 127 7.99 -5.36 10.38
C VAL A 127 7.16 -5.40 9.12
N MET A 128 6.40 -4.33 8.90
CA MET A 128 5.56 -4.14 7.73
C MET A 128 6.33 -3.37 6.66
N ILE A 129 6.45 -3.96 5.48
CA ILE A 129 7.18 -3.40 4.34
C ILE A 129 6.19 -3.00 3.25
N ASP A 130 6.12 -1.71 2.92
CA ASP A 130 5.35 -1.23 1.78
C ASP A 130 6.29 -0.91 0.61
N MET A 131 6.17 -1.66 -0.49
CA MET A 131 6.99 -1.51 -1.69
C MET A 131 6.20 -0.83 -2.82
N GLY A 132 5.89 0.46 -2.61
CA GLY A 132 5.21 1.34 -3.56
C GLY A 132 6.15 2.25 -4.33
N THR A 133 5.77 3.53 -4.47
CA THR A 133 6.62 4.60 -5.04
C THR A 133 7.89 4.80 -4.21
N ALA A 134 7.74 4.76 -2.89
CA ALA A 134 8.82 4.61 -1.93
C ALA A 134 8.76 3.21 -1.31
N THR A 135 9.89 2.72 -0.80
CA THR A 135 9.94 1.54 0.06
C THR A 135 9.94 1.99 1.50
N SER A 136 8.93 1.60 2.30
CA SER A 136 8.90 1.88 3.73
C SER A 136 8.97 0.60 4.56
N LEU A 137 9.65 0.64 5.71
CA LEU A 137 9.67 -0.44 6.70
C LEU A 137 9.20 0.12 8.03
N SER A 138 8.07 -0.36 8.52
CA SER A 138 7.42 0.10 9.74
C SER A 138 7.49 -0.97 10.82
N LEU A 139 7.94 -0.62 12.03
CA LEU A 139 7.94 -1.51 13.18
C LEU A 139 6.66 -1.33 13.99
N ILE A 140 6.00 -2.45 14.29
CA ILE A 140 4.76 -2.48 15.07
C ILE A 140 4.89 -3.50 16.21
N GLN A 141 4.73 -3.04 17.46
CA GLN A 141 4.81 -3.85 18.68
C GLN A 141 3.46 -3.86 19.42
N GLY A 142 2.80 -5.01 19.48
CA GLY A 142 1.40 -5.13 19.89
C GLY A 142 0.50 -4.29 19.00
N SER A 143 0.01 -3.18 19.56
CA SER A 143 -0.77 -2.16 18.83
C SER A 143 -0.03 -0.84 18.67
N VAL A 144 1.24 -0.78 19.08
CA VAL A 144 2.07 0.43 19.02
C VAL A 144 2.79 0.49 17.69
N TYR A 145 2.62 1.60 16.97
CA TYR A 145 3.42 1.93 15.80
C TYR A 145 4.68 2.65 16.27
N GLU A 146 5.83 1.98 16.21
CA GLU A 146 7.08 2.49 16.78
C GLU A 146 7.74 3.56 15.90
N GLY A 147 7.57 3.44 14.59
CA GLY A 147 8.20 4.30 13.60
C GLY A 147 8.43 3.57 12.28
N CYS A 148 9.05 4.26 11.32
CA CYS A 148 9.42 3.66 10.06
C CYS A 148 10.71 4.25 9.47
N MET A 149 11.29 3.50 8.54
CA MET A 149 12.32 3.95 7.62
C MET A 149 11.71 4.10 6.23
N ILE A 150 12.13 5.13 5.48
CA ILE A 150 11.66 5.40 4.11
C ILE A 150 12.86 5.48 3.19
N MET A 151 12.81 4.76 2.08
CA MET A 151 13.86 4.66 1.07
C MET A 151 13.25 4.80 -0.33
N PRO A 152 14.05 5.15 -1.35
CA PRO A 152 13.58 5.14 -2.73
C PRO A 152 12.95 3.79 -3.09
N GLY A 153 11.84 3.82 -3.83
CA GLY A 153 11.24 2.63 -4.38
C GLY A 153 12.02 2.11 -5.58
N LEU A 154 11.71 0.88 -5.99
CA LEU A 154 12.36 0.19 -7.10
C LEU A 154 12.35 0.99 -8.40
N THR A 155 11.17 1.45 -8.82
CA THR A 155 10.98 2.23 -10.04
C THR A 155 11.68 3.59 -9.94
N LEU A 156 11.51 4.27 -8.81
CA LEU A 156 12.13 5.58 -8.56
C LEU A 156 13.68 5.51 -8.62
N ALA A 157 14.27 4.44 -8.09
CA ALA A 157 15.71 4.23 -8.14
C ALA A 157 16.22 4.03 -9.58
N LEU A 158 15.46 3.31 -10.41
CA LEU A 158 15.79 3.12 -11.83
C LEU A 158 15.67 4.42 -12.62
N GLU A 159 14.55 5.13 -12.47
CA GLU A 159 14.32 6.43 -13.10
C GLU A 159 15.43 7.41 -12.75
N ALA A 160 15.80 7.50 -11.48
CA ALA A 160 16.87 8.39 -11.03
C ALA A 160 18.22 8.08 -11.69
N MET A 161 18.56 6.80 -11.90
CA MET A 161 19.79 6.42 -12.59
C MET A 161 19.76 6.83 -14.07
N SER A 162 18.67 6.54 -14.76
CA SER A 162 18.53 6.85 -16.19
C SER A 162 18.43 8.36 -16.46
N GLU A 163 17.84 9.14 -15.53
CA GLU A 163 17.75 10.59 -15.66
C GLU A 163 19.05 11.33 -15.30
N ARG A 164 19.82 10.82 -14.34
CA ARG A 164 20.96 11.55 -13.76
C ARG A 164 22.32 11.06 -14.22
N ALA A 165 22.43 9.85 -14.78
CA ALA A 165 23.69 9.32 -15.30
C ALA A 165 23.68 9.28 -16.84
N ALA A 166 24.56 10.07 -17.46
CA ALA A 166 24.56 10.31 -18.91
C ALA A 166 24.71 9.06 -19.79
N ALA A 167 25.29 7.98 -19.25
CA ALA A 167 25.55 6.73 -19.99
C ALA A 167 24.62 5.57 -19.60
N LEU A 168 23.68 5.78 -18.67
CA LEU A 168 22.76 4.72 -18.24
C LEU A 168 21.44 4.83 -19.01
N PRO A 169 21.05 3.80 -19.79
CA PRO A 169 19.82 3.85 -20.58
C PRO A 169 18.58 3.80 -19.68
N PRO A 170 17.41 4.26 -20.17
CA PRO A 170 16.14 3.96 -19.55
C PRO A 170 15.88 2.45 -19.63
N ILE A 171 15.64 1.82 -18.47
CA ILE A 171 15.34 0.38 -18.40
C ILE A 171 14.03 0.12 -17.68
N SER A 172 13.28 -0.85 -18.18
CA SER A 172 12.14 -1.42 -17.46
C SER A 172 12.54 -2.70 -16.74
N ILE A 173 11.84 -2.99 -15.64
CA ILE A 173 11.86 -4.31 -15.02
C ILE A 173 10.84 -5.15 -15.76
N GLU A 174 11.19 -5.63 -16.94
CA GLU A 174 10.42 -6.66 -17.63
C GLU A 174 11.36 -7.81 -17.94
N SER A 175 11.34 -8.86 -17.10
CA SER A 175 11.38 -10.22 -17.62
C SER A 175 11.25 -11.30 -16.55
N PRO A 176 10.70 -12.47 -16.94
CA PRO A 176 10.62 -13.68 -16.12
C PRO A 176 11.85 -14.59 -16.24
N THR A 177 12.91 -14.17 -16.95
CA THR A 177 14.16 -14.93 -17.05
C THR A 177 15.00 -14.79 -15.79
N GLN A 178 15.68 -15.88 -15.42
CA GLN A 178 16.55 -15.94 -14.26
C GLN A 178 17.67 -14.90 -14.41
N LEU A 179 17.68 -13.91 -13.52
CA LEU A 179 18.68 -12.84 -13.53
C LEU A 179 19.92 -13.30 -12.75
N GLY A 180 21.08 -13.32 -13.40
CA GLY A 180 22.36 -13.53 -12.74
C GLY A 180 22.70 -12.38 -11.78
N LEU A 181 23.49 -12.67 -10.74
CA LEU A 181 23.93 -11.66 -9.77
C LEU A 181 24.83 -10.60 -10.42
N LEU A 182 25.67 -10.99 -11.37
CA LEU A 182 26.52 -10.07 -12.13
C LEU A 182 25.97 -9.94 -13.54
N GLY A 183 25.65 -8.71 -13.96
CA GLY A 183 25.25 -8.42 -15.33
C GLY A 183 26.45 -8.26 -16.25
N HIS A 184 26.31 -8.71 -17.51
CA HIS A 184 27.32 -8.62 -18.54
C HIS A 184 27.05 -7.51 -19.56
N THR A 185 25.91 -6.84 -19.44
CA THR A 185 25.57 -5.59 -20.12
C THR A 185 25.21 -4.52 -19.09
N THR A 186 25.24 -3.24 -19.50
CA THR A 186 24.82 -2.13 -18.64
C THR A 186 23.39 -2.33 -18.11
N GLU A 187 22.46 -2.76 -18.97
CA GLU A 187 21.08 -3.03 -18.56
C GLU A 187 20.99 -4.16 -17.54
N GLU A 188 21.70 -5.27 -17.76
CA GLU A 188 21.72 -6.39 -16.82
C GLU A 188 22.34 -5.98 -15.48
N ALA A 189 23.43 -5.21 -15.51
CA ALA A 189 24.09 -4.72 -14.30
C ALA A 189 23.16 -3.81 -13.49
N MET A 190 22.44 -2.91 -14.16
CA MET A 190 21.44 -2.05 -13.52
C MET A 190 20.25 -2.85 -12.97
N ARG A 191 19.68 -3.80 -13.75
CA ARG A 191 18.57 -4.66 -13.30
C ARG A 191 18.99 -5.51 -12.09
N SER A 192 20.16 -6.13 -12.16
CA SER A 192 20.68 -6.95 -11.06
C SER A 192 20.94 -6.10 -9.82
N GLY A 193 21.67 -4.99 -9.98
CA GLY A 193 22.01 -4.08 -8.90
C GLY A 193 20.77 -3.55 -8.17
N VAL A 194 19.73 -3.16 -8.90
CA VAL A 194 18.52 -2.65 -8.25
C VAL A 194 17.73 -3.75 -7.54
N LEU A 195 17.59 -4.95 -8.13
CA LEU A 195 16.79 -6.04 -7.55
C LEU A 195 17.47 -6.70 -6.36
N TYR A 196 18.71 -7.17 -6.53
CA TYR A 196 19.50 -7.74 -5.44
C TYR A 196 19.87 -6.69 -4.40
N GLY A 197 20.08 -5.44 -4.81
CA GLY A 197 20.31 -4.32 -3.90
C GLY A 197 19.12 -4.05 -3.00
N HIS A 198 17.90 -3.97 -3.55
CA HIS A 198 16.68 -3.80 -2.74
C HIS A 198 16.43 -5.01 -1.83
N ALA A 199 16.67 -6.23 -2.31
CA ALA A 199 16.52 -7.42 -1.48
C ALA A 199 17.52 -7.44 -0.31
N SER A 200 18.79 -7.11 -0.58
CA SER A 200 19.83 -7.00 0.45
C SER A 200 19.55 -5.87 1.44
N MET A 201 19.00 -4.75 0.95
CA MET A 201 18.54 -3.64 1.78
C MET A 201 17.42 -4.08 2.71
N VAL A 202 16.40 -4.76 2.19
CA VAL A 202 15.30 -5.30 3.01
C VAL A 202 15.84 -6.26 4.07
N ASP A 203 16.67 -7.23 3.65
CA ASP A 203 17.26 -8.20 4.57
C ASP A 203 18.07 -7.51 5.68
N GLY A 204 18.98 -6.61 5.32
CA GLY A 204 19.85 -5.93 6.30
C GLY A 204 19.12 -4.91 7.19
N MET A 205 18.02 -4.31 6.71
CA MET A 205 17.24 -3.38 7.52
C MET A 205 16.37 -4.11 8.54
N VAL A 206 15.76 -5.24 8.17
CA VAL A 206 15.01 -6.05 9.14
C VAL A 206 15.95 -6.64 10.19
N GLU A 207 17.15 -7.09 9.81
CA GLU A 207 18.18 -7.54 10.76
C GLU A 207 18.52 -6.46 11.79
N ARG A 208 18.77 -5.22 11.33
CA ARG A 208 19.01 -4.07 12.23
C ARG A 208 17.84 -3.78 13.16
N ILE A 209 16.60 -3.94 12.69
CA ILE A 209 15.42 -3.80 13.55
C ILE A 209 15.43 -4.89 14.63
N GLU A 210 15.61 -6.15 14.24
CA GLU A 210 15.66 -7.31 15.16
C GLU A 210 16.75 -7.14 16.22
N GLU A 211 17.94 -6.70 15.82
CA GLU A 211 19.05 -6.35 16.73
C GLU A 211 18.67 -5.22 17.69
N SER A 212 18.00 -4.18 17.19
CA SER A 212 17.64 -3.01 18.01
C SER A 212 16.60 -3.31 19.10
N ILE A 213 15.68 -4.26 18.84
CA ILE A 213 14.64 -4.66 19.79
C ILE A 213 14.97 -5.95 20.56
N GLY A 214 16.07 -6.63 20.21
CA GLY A 214 16.55 -7.85 20.87
C GLY A 214 15.67 -9.09 20.66
N GLN A 215 14.84 -9.14 19.62
CA GLN A 215 13.95 -10.26 19.32
C GLN A 215 13.61 -10.34 17.83
N SER A 216 13.21 -11.52 17.37
CA SER A 216 12.77 -11.73 15.98
C SER A 216 11.42 -11.06 15.70
N VAL A 217 11.18 -10.80 14.41
CA VAL A 217 9.95 -10.14 13.95
C VAL A 217 9.22 -10.97 12.88
N THR A 218 7.90 -10.82 12.82
CA THR A 218 7.13 -11.25 11.65
C THR A 218 7.31 -10.22 10.54
N VAL A 219 7.84 -10.64 9.39
CA VAL A 219 8.03 -9.75 8.25
C VAL A 219 6.87 -9.91 7.26
N VAL A 220 6.15 -8.81 7.03
CA VAL A 220 5.02 -8.76 6.11
C VAL A 220 5.30 -7.71 5.05
N ALA A 221 5.13 -8.02 3.78
CA ALA A 221 5.32 -7.10 2.68
C ALA A 221 4.04 -6.90 1.86
N THR A 222 3.85 -5.68 1.37
CA THR A 222 2.81 -5.30 0.43
C THR A 222 3.37 -4.39 -0.67
N GLY A 223 2.51 -3.91 -1.56
CA GLY A 223 2.89 -3.04 -2.68
C GLY A 223 3.17 -3.79 -3.97
N GLY A 224 3.09 -3.07 -5.10
CA GLY A 224 3.19 -3.62 -6.44
C GLY A 224 4.60 -4.09 -6.83
N ASN A 225 5.63 -3.54 -6.20
CA ASN A 225 7.02 -3.92 -6.48
C ASN A 225 7.49 -5.12 -5.65
N ALA A 226 6.76 -5.51 -4.61
CA ALA A 226 7.18 -6.60 -3.72
C ALA A 226 7.43 -7.94 -4.43
N PRO A 227 6.54 -8.46 -5.30
CA PRO A 227 6.79 -9.73 -6.00
C PRO A 227 8.07 -9.77 -6.86
N ARG A 228 8.58 -8.59 -7.24
CA ARG A 228 9.81 -8.44 -8.03
C ARG A 228 11.06 -8.53 -7.14
N ILE A 229 10.98 -8.02 -5.91
CA ILE A 229 12.11 -7.96 -4.97
C ILE A 229 12.17 -9.21 -4.09
N LEU A 230 11.04 -9.65 -3.53
CA LEU A 230 11.00 -10.66 -2.47
C LEU A 230 11.61 -12.01 -2.84
N ARG A 231 11.58 -12.37 -4.13
CA ARG A 231 12.21 -13.61 -4.64
C ARG A 231 13.73 -13.64 -4.51
N TYR A 232 14.36 -12.48 -4.29
CA TYR A 232 15.81 -12.33 -4.11
C TYR A 232 16.18 -12.12 -2.63
N CYS A 233 15.21 -11.99 -1.72
CA CYS A 233 15.47 -11.91 -0.29
C CYS A 233 15.85 -13.30 0.26
N LYS A 234 16.73 -13.33 1.24
CA LYS A 234 17.16 -14.56 1.92
C LYS A 234 16.21 -14.97 3.03
N ARG A 235 15.52 -14.01 3.65
CA ARG A 235 14.56 -14.28 4.74
C ARG A 235 13.18 -14.61 4.21
N THR A 236 12.39 -15.29 5.04
CA THR A 236 10.97 -15.51 4.76
C THR A 236 10.20 -14.21 4.97
N ILE A 237 9.49 -13.76 3.95
CA ILE A 237 8.65 -12.56 3.99
C ILE A 237 7.25 -12.93 3.52
N GLN A 238 6.26 -12.64 4.36
CA GLN A 238 4.86 -12.93 4.02
C GLN A 238 4.33 -11.82 3.10
N TYR A 239 4.00 -12.15 1.86
CA TYR A 239 3.44 -11.20 0.92
C TYR A 239 1.92 -11.15 1.04
N ASP A 240 1.37 -9.97 1.31
CA ASP A 240 -0.06 -9.69 1.26
C ASP A 240 -0.35 -8.53 0.32
N ALA A 241 -0.78 -8.88 -0.89
CA ALA A 241 -1.09 -7.90 -1.93
C ALA A 241 -2.29 -7.01 -1.55
N ASP A 242 -3.13 -7.44 -0.62
CA ASP A 242 -4.39 -6.78 -0.26
C ASP A 242 -4.33 -6.10 1.11
N LEU A 243 -3.14 -5.95 1.70
CA LEU A 243 -2.97 -5.48 3.07
C LEU A 243 -3.66 -4.11 3.31
N VAL A 244 -3.43 -3.14 2.41
CA VAL A 244 -4.10 -1.83 2.46
C VAL A 244 -5.62 -1.98 2.38
N MET A 245 -6.12 -2.76 1.42
CA MET A 245 -7.56 -2.97 1.19
C MET A 245 -8.23 -3.61 2.40
N LYS A 246 -7.62 -4.65 2.98
CA LYS A 246 -8.07 -5.31 4.21
C LYS A 246 -8.10 -4.31 5.37
N GLY A 247 -7.07 -3.47 5.46
CA GLY A 247 -6.95 -2.41 6.46
C GLY A 247 -8.09 -1.41 6.39
N LEU A 248 -8.39 -0.93 5.18
CA LEU A 248 -9.51 -0.03 4.94
C LEU A 248 -10.85 -0.66 5.31
N TYR A 249 -11.06 -1.93 4.96
CA TYR A 249 -12.27 -2.63 5.38
C TYR A 249 -12.41 -2.74 6.92
N LEU A 250 -11.33 -3.08 7.62
CA LEU A 250 -11.30 -3.15 9.08
C LEU A 250 -11.55 -1.78 9.73
N LEU A 251 -10.95 -0.72 9.20
CA LEU A 251 -11.20 0.66 9.63
C LEU A 251 -12.67 1.05 9.43
N TYR A 252 -13.24 0.73 8.27
CA TYR A 252 -14.66 0.99 7.99
C TYR A 252 -15.55 0.29 9.03
N GLN A 253 -15.32 -1.00 9.29
CA GLN A 253 -16.09 -1.76 10.29
C GLN A 253 -15.97 -1.14 11.69
N LYS A 254 -14.76 -0.76 12.10
CA LYS A 254 -14.51 -0.17 13.43
C LYS A 254 -15.25 1.16 13.66
N ASN A 255 -15.49 1.92 12.59
CA ASN A 255 -16.10 3.24 12.66
C ASN A 255 -17.61 3.25 12.34
N THR A 256 -18.17 2.13 11.86
CA THR A 256 -19.58 2.04 11.49
C THR A 256 -20.39 1.01 12.29
N ARG A 257 -19.73 0.08 13.00
CA ARG A 257 -20.42 -0.80 13.94
C ARG A 257 -21.00 0.03 15.10
N LYS A 258 -22.33 0.04 15.24
CA LYS A 258 -22.99 0.57 16.44
C LYS A 258 -22.45 -0.18 17.66
N PRO A 259 -22.18 0.49 18.80
CA PRO A 259 -21.81 -0.21 20.02
C PRO A 259 -22.89 -1.25 20.32
N ARG A 260 -22.48 -2.49 20.59
CA ARG A 260 -23.38 -3.49 21.18
C ARG A 260 -23.91 -2.85 22.45
N LYS A 261 -25.22 -2.55 22.50
CA LYS A 261 -25.88 -2.24 23.77
C LYS A 261 -25.62 -3.46 24.67
N MET A 262 -24.81 -3.26 25.72
CA MET A 262 -24.78 -4.19 26.85
C MET A 262 -26.11 -4.10 27.59
#